data_AF-A0A958HUV4-F1
#
_entry.id   AF-A0A958HUV4-F1
#
_cell.length_a   1.000
_cell.length_b   1.000
_cell.length_c   1.000
_cell.angle_alpha   90.00
_cell.angle_beta   90.00
_cell.angle_gamma   90.00
#
_symmetry.space_group_name_H-M   'P 1'
#
loop_
_entity.id
_entity.type
_entity.pdbx_description
1 polymer ?
#
loop_
_entity_poly.entity_id
_entity_poly.type
_entity_poly.pdbx_seq_one_letter_code
_entity_poly.pdbx_strand_id
1 'polypeptide(L)'
;SLSYYQRDGDGNVLNFDVEFERVNGIDVYLATLIARDAAVETFIYDNPFEEYDEADVRDDLDDLRYEWDWIQNTPPGAGKSDIPIFWYHLWFYSDYEIVIYAPDRNYQDFLRTYDEVQEIDGNFHEPVFHIEGDGIGVFGSAVSDTVHVRVLP
;
A
#
# COMPACT_ATOMS: atom_id res chain seq x y z
N SER A 1 -9.42 8.85 -14.02
CA SER A 1 -8.94 7.65 -14.74
C SER A 1 -7.49 7.87 -15.10
N LEU A 2 -6.74 6.78 -15.28
CA LEU A 2 -5.31 6.74 -15.55
C LEU A 2 -5.12 5.79 -16.74
N SER A 3 -4.20 6.11 -17.65
CA SER A 3 -3.78 5.16 -18.68
C SER A 3 -2.58 4.38 -18.17
N TYR A 4 -2.63 3.06 -18.26
CA TYR A 4 -1.51 2.22 -17.88
C TYR A 4 -0.28 2.54 -18.73
N TYR A 5 0.89 2.52 -18.10
CA TYR A 5 2.17 2.76 -18.77
C TYR A 5 2.23 4.06 -19.60
N GLN A 6 1.49 5.09 -19.16
CA GLN A 6 1.46 6.40 -19.81
C GLN A 6 2.86 7.02 -19.82
N ARG A 7 3.26 7.61 -20.96
CA ARG A 7 4.54 8.30 -21.10
C ARG A 7 4.36 9.81 -21.29
N ASP A 8 5.33 10.58 -20.81
CA ASP A 8 5.42 12.02 -21.07
C ASP A 8 5.94 12.31 -22.50
N GLY A 9 6.08 13.60 -22.83
CA GLY A 9 6.60 14.05 -24.13
C GLY A 9 8.06 13.68 -24.41
N ASP A 10 8.80 13.30 -23.37
CA ASP A 10 10.21 12.89 -23.44
C ASP A 10 10.37 11.36 -23.43
N GLY A 11 9.26 10.62 -23.28
CA GLY A 11 9.21 9.17 -23.29
C GLY A 11 9.38 8.49 -21.93
N ASN A 12 9.39 9.25 -20.82
CA ASN A 12 9.47 8.69 -19.47
C ASN A 12 8.09 8.17 -19.05
N VAL A 13 8.05 7.02 -18.39
CA VAL A 13 6.81 6.47 -17.84
C VAL A 13 6.38 7.30 -16.63
N LEU A 14 5.11 7.69 -16.61
CA LEU A 14 4.51 8.46 -15.53
C LEU A 14 4.09 7.54 -14.39
N ASN A 15 4.46 7.91 -13.17
CA ASN A 15 3.85 7.41 -11.96
C ASN A 15 2.71 8.35 -11.53
N PHE A 16 1.86 7.86 -10.63
CA PHE A 16 0.70 8.61 -10.17
C PHE A 16 0.86 8.95 -8.69
N ASP A 17 0.90 10.23 -8.36
CA ASP A 17 1.03 10.65 -6.97
C ASP A 17 -0.35 10.83 -6.34
N VAL A 18 -0.56 10.19 -5.19
CA VAL A 18 -1.74 10.44 -4.36
C VAL A 18 -1.37 11.46 -3.30
N GLU A 19 -1.83 12.70 -3.48
CA GLU A 19 -1.67 13.78 -2.51
C GLU A 19 -2.68 13.62 -1.36
N PHE A 20 -2.23 13.76 -0.12
CA PHE A 20 -3.06 13.69 1.07
C PHE A 20 -2.64 14.70 2.15
N GLU A 21 -3.56 15.01 3.05
CA GLU A 21 -3.29 15.83 4.23
C GLU A 21 -2.71 14.98 5.36
N ARG A 22 -1.54 15.39 5.88
CA ARG A 22 -0.89 14.70 6.99
C ARG A 22 -1.65 14.91 8.30
N VAL A 23 -1.80 13.82 9.04
CA VAL A 23 -2.25 13.82 10.43
C VAL A 23 -1.09 14.22 11.34
N ASN A 24 -1.35 15.15 12.26
CA ASN A 24 -0.33 15.63 13.20
C ASN A 24 0.19 14.50 14.10
N GLY A 25 1.51 14.36 14.17
CA GLY A 25 2.16 13.31 14.97
C GLY A 25 2.29 11.95 14.27
N ILE A 26 1.84 11.84 13.01
CA ILE A 26 2.02 10.64 12.18
C ILE A 26 3.08 10.92 11.12
N ASP A 27 4.13 10.09 11.09
CA ASP A 27 5.25 10.19 10.15
C ASP A 27 5.30 9.02 9.14
N VAL A 28 4.45 8.01 9.29
CA VAL A 28 4.29 6.86 8.37
C VAL A 28 2.90 6.85 7.77
N TYR A 29 2.79 6.57 6.48
CA TYR A 29 1.52 6.39 5.78
C TYR A 29 1.59 5.16 4.89
N LEU A 30 0.51 4.37 4.86
CA LEU A 30 0.38 3.22 3.98
C LEU A 30 -0.64 3.51 2.88
N ALA A 31 -0.40 3.02 1.67
CA ALA A 31 -1.38 2.93 0.62
C ALA A 31 -1.69 1.46 0.34
N THR A 32 -2.96 1.09 0.31
CA THR A 32 -3.40 -0.19 -0.25
C THR A 32 -4.17 0.07 -1.52
N LEU A 33 -3.87 -0.69 -2.57
CA LEU A 33 -4.52 -0.62 -3.86
C LEU A 33 -5.33 -1.89 -4.06
N ILE A 34 -6.64 -1.73 -4.27
CA ILE A 34 -7.56 -2.84 -4.39
C ILE A 34 -8.21 -2.80 -5.76
N ALA A 35 -7.88 -3.77 -6.62
CA ALA A 35 -8.56 -3.95 -7.90
C ALA A 35 -9.99 -4.50 -7.65
N ARG A 36 -11.02 -3.72 -7.98
CA ARG A 36 -12.43 -4.08 -7.76
C ARG A 36 -12.95 -5.10 -8.76
N ASP A 37 -12.49 -5.03 -10.00
CA ASP A 37 -12.89 -5.88 -11.12
C ASP A 37 -11.79 -6.92 -11.48
N ALA A 38 -10.94 -7.30 -10.51
CA ALA A 38 -9.83 -8.23 -10.73
C ALA A 38 -10.31 -9.57 -11.29
N ALA A 39 -9.82 -9.90 -12.49
CA ALA A 39 -10.05 -11.16 -13.18
C ALA A 39 -8.92 -11.42 -14.16
N VAL A 40 -8.76 -12.69 -14.57
CA VAL A 40 -7.76 -13.13 -15.58
C VAL A 40 -7.85 -12.28 -16.85
N GLU A 41 -9.07 -11.95 -17.30
CA GLU A 41 -9.31 -11.18 -18.53
C GLU A 41 -8.91 -9.71 -18.42
N THR A 42 -8.78 -9.20 -17.20
CA THR A 42 -8.37 -7.81 -16.91
C THR A 42 -6.91 -7.72 -16.49
N PHE A 43 -6.20 -8.84 -16.33
CA PHE A 43 -4.82 -8.85 -15.86
C PHE A 43 -3.88 -8.22 -16.88
N ILE A 44 -2.86 -7.54 -16.36
CA ILE A 44 -1.86 -6.84 -17.16
C ILE A 44 -0.63 -7.74 -17.31
N TYR A 45 -0.61 -8.52 -18.39
CA TYR A 45 0.49 -9.45 -18.70
C TYR A 45 1.79 -8.77 -19.12
N ASP A 46 1.75 -7.50 -19.55
CA ASP A 46 2.92 -6.74 -20.00
C ASP A 46 3.67 -6.05 -18.83
N ASN A 47 3.67 -6.64 -17.63
CA ASN A 47 4.46 -6.17 -16.49
C ASN A 47 5.93 -6.62 -16.65
N PRO A 48 6.94 -5.73 -16.56
CA PRO A 48 8.33 -6.07 -16.85
C PRO A 48 9.05 -6.83 -15.73
N PHE A 49 8.44 -6.97 -14.55
CA PHE A 49 9.11 -7.56 -13.39
C PHE A 49 8.89 -9.06 -13.28
N GLU A 50 7.73 -9.57 -13.71
CA GLU A 50 7.38 -10.98 -13.61
C GLU A 50 6.56 -11.44 -14.83
N GLU A 51 6.81 -12.69 -15.25
CA GLU A 51 6.04 -13.34 -16.30
C GLU A 51 4.99 -14.24 -15.65
N TYR A 52 3.71 -13.90 -15.83
CA TYR A 52 2.57 -14.70 -15.39
C TYR A 52 1.86 -15.32 -16.59
N ASP A 53 1.38 -16.55 -16.46
CA ASP A 53 0.39 -17.14 -17.35
C ASP A 53 -1.03 -17.11 -16.76
N GLU A 54 -2.03 -17.54 -17.53
CA GLU A 54 -3.43 -17.57 -17.05
C GLU A 54 -3.67 -18.53 -15.87
N ALA A 55 -2.84 -19.57 -15.71
CA ALA A 55 -2.95 -20.48 -14.58
C ALA A 55 -2.38 -19.80 -13.33
N ASP A 56 -1.21 -19.17 -13.43
CA ASP A 56 -0.60 -18.43 -12.33
C ASP A 56 -1.54 -17.33 -11.80
N VAL A 57 -2.10 -16.50 -12.70
CA VAL A 57 -3.06 -15.44 -12.31
C VAL A 57 -4.31 -16.01 -11.65
N ARG A 58 -4.77 -17.19 -12.06
CA ARG A 58 -5.98 -17.81 -11.48
C ARG A 58 -5.70 -18.35 -10.08
N ASP A 59 -4.52 -18.92 -9.87
CA ASP A 59 -4.12 -19.49 -8.59
C ASP A 59 -3.82 -18.38 -7.56
N ASP A 60 -3.23 -17.26 -8.00
CA ASP A 60 -2.82 -16.14 -7.14
C ASP A 60 -3.75 -14.91 -7.22
N LEU A 61 -4.95 -15.04 -7.81
CA LEU A 61 -5.85 -13.91 -8.10
C LEU A 61 -6.16 -13.06 -6.86
N ASP A 62 -6.41 -13.72 -5.73
CA ASP A 62 -6.75 -13.05 -4.48
C ASP A 62 -5.58 -12.24 -3.95
N ASP A 63 -4.35 -12.70 -4.10
CA ASP A 63 -3.16 -11.98 -3.65
C ASP A 63 -2.84 -10.82 -4.60
N LEU A 64 -2.81 -11.07 -5.91
CA LEU A 64 -2.54 -10.06 -6.95
C LEU A 64 -3.54 -8.89 -6.92
N ARG A 65 -4.77 -9.15 -6.45
CA ARG A 65 -5.82 -8.13 -6.32
C ARG A 65 -5.45 -7.02 -5.32
N TYR A 66 -4.61 -7.32 -4.34
CA TYR A 66 -4.20 -6.39 -3.30
C TYR A 66 -2.72 -6.07 -3.44
N GLU A 67 -2.43 -4.81 -3.72
CA GLU A 67 -1.06 -4.29 -3.68
C GLU A 67 -0.96 -3.27 -2.53
N TRP A 68 0.23 -3.11 -1.96
CA TRP A 68 0.42 -2.10 -0.93
C TRP A 68 1.81 -1.47 -1.00
N ASP A 69 1.89 -0.22 -0.55
CA ASP A 69 3.14 0.52 -0.41
C ASP A 69 3.07 1.40 0.85
N TRP A 70 4.20 1.92 1.30
CA TRP A 70 4.23 2.91 2.37
C TRP A 70 5.26 4.00 2.10
N ILE A 71 5.07 5.12 2.79
CA ILE A 71 6.12 6.11 3.00
C ILE A 71 6.35 6.30 4.49
N GLN A 72 7.59 6.60 4.84
CA GLN A 72 8.03 6.81 6.22
C GLN A 72 8.87 8.07 6.31
N ASN A 73 9.07 8.57 7.54
CA ASN A 73 9.79 9.81 7.83
C ASN A 73 9.14 11.05 7.17
N THR A 74 7.82 11.03 6.99
CA THR A 74 7.11 12.23 6.55
C THR A 74 7.16 13.31 7.65
N PRO A 75 7.16 14.61 7.30
CA PRO A 75 7.22 15.66 8.31
C PRO A 75 6.07 15.52 9.32
N PRO A 76 6.34 15.47 10.65
CA PRO A 76 5.34 15.12 11.65
C PRO A 76 4.27 16.21 11.89
N GLY A 77 4.45 17.39 11.27
CA GLY A 77 3.49 18.49 11.35
C GLY A 77 2.47 18.46 10.23
N ALA A 78 1.35 19.14 10.47
CA ALA A 78 0.29 19.35 9.48
C ALA A 78 0.85 19.90 8.16
N GLY A 79 0.30 19.43 7.05
CA GLY A 79 0.71 19.80 5.70
C GLY A 79 0.31 18.73 4.70
N LYS A 80 0.86 18.82 3.50
CA LYS A 80 0.61 17.86 2.42
C LYS A 80 1.81 16.96 2.20
N SER A 81 1.53 15.72 1.87
CA SER A 81 2.48 14.72 1.38
C SER A 81 1.86 13.99 0.21
N ASP A 82 2.72 13.37 -0.59
CA ASP A 82 2.38 12.50 -1.70
C ASP A 82 2.94 11.10 -1.43
N ILE A 83 2.17 10.08 -1.84
CA ILE A 83 2.66 8.71 -1.97
C ILE A 83 2.66 8.34 -3.46
N PRO A 84 3.82 7.96 -4.04
CA PRO A 84 3.90 7.59 -5.44
C PRO A 84 3.28 6.21 -5.65
N ILE A 85 2.29 6.14 -6.52
CA ILE A 85 1.75 4.90 -7.05
C ILE A 85 2.44 4.63 -8.38
N PHE A 86 3.41 3.71 -8.34
CA PHE A 86 4.10 3.29 -9.52
C PHE A 86 3.17 2.51 -10.45
N TRP A 87 3.33 2.70 -11.75
CA TRP A 87 2.50 2.02 -12.75
C TRP A 87 2.56 0.48 -12.62
N TYR A 88 3.69 -0.07 -12.15
CA TYR A 88 3.88 -1.50 -11.97
C TYR A 88 3.25 -2.05 -10.68
N HIS A 89 2.70 -1.20 -9.81
CA HIS A 89 1.83 -1.61 -8.71
C HIS A 89 0.40 -1.92 -9.20
N LEU A 90 0.10 -1.67 -10.48
CA LEU A 90 -1.22 -1.88 -11.07
C LEU A 90 -1.20 -3.18 -11.90
N TRP A 91 -1.77 -4.23 -11.32
CA TRP A 91 -1.85 -5.57 -11.94
C TRP A 91 -3.05 -5.79 -12.88
N PHE A 92 -4.06 -4.93 -12.86
CA PHE A 92 -5.32 -5.12 -13.58
C PHE A 92 -5.81 -3.83 -14.27
N TYR A 93 -6.50 -3.96 -15.39
CA TYR A 93 -7.33 -2.91 -15.98
C TYR A 93 -8.68 -2.83 -15.24
N SER A 94 -8.69 -2.19 -14.08
CA SER A 94 -9.81 -2.20 -13.14
C SER A 94 -10.16 -0.80 -12.63
N ASP A 95 -11.34 -0.65 -12.00
CA ASP A 95 -11.52 0.36 -10.97
C ASP A 95 -10.69 -0.02 -9.73
N TYR A 96 -9.79 0.86 -9.32
CA TYR A 96 -9.00 0.72 -8.11
C TYR A 96 -9.59 1.55 -6.99
N GLU A 97 -9.64 0.94 -5.82
CA GLU A 97 -9.78 1.67 -4.56
C GLU A 97 -8.39 1.80 -3.93
N ILE A 98 -7.92 3.03 -3.78
CA ILE A 98 -6.66 3.35 -3.11
C ILE A 98 -7.00 3.90 -1.73
N VAL A 99 -6.64 3.16 -0.70
CA VAL A 99 -6.88 3.55 0.69
C VAL A 99 -5.57 4.00 1.32
N ILE A 100 -5.54 5.25 1.79
CA ILE A 100 -4.40 5.80 2.52
C ILE A 100 -4.68 5.66 4.01
N TYR A 101 -3.77 5.04 4.75
CA TYR A 101 -3.83 4.86 6.20
C TYR A 101 -2.78 5.73 6.88
N ALA A 102 -3.21 6.44 7.92
CA ALA A 102 -2.38 7.11 8.90
C ALA A 102 -2.37 6.27 10.21
N PRO A 103 -1.47 5.26 10.31
CA PRO A 103 -1.37 4.40 11.47
C PRO A 103 -0.86 5.15 12.70
N ASP A 104 -1.40 4.81 13.87
CA ASP A 104 -0.81 5.18 15.15
C ASP A 104 0.53 4.48 15.39
N ARG A 105 1.23 4.91 16.45
CA ARG A 105 2.55 4.38 16.79
C ARG A 105 2.54 2.88 17.04
N ASN A 106 1.51 2.34 17.68
CA ASN A 106 1.42 0.90 17.96
C ASN A 106 1.35 0.08 16.67
N TYR A 107 0.55 0.54 15.70
CA TYR A 107 0.47 -0.11 14.40
C TYR A 107 1.78 0.01 13.62
N GLN A 108 2.46 1.17 13.68
CA GLN A 108 3.76 1.35 13.05
C GLN A 108 4.84 0.45 13.64
N ASP A 109 4.90 0.35 14.97
CA ASP A 109 5.89 -0.47 15.67
C ASP A 109 5.61 -1.96 15.41
N PHE A 110 4.34 -2.37 15.35
CA PHE A 110 3.96 -3.71 14.89
C PHE A 110 4.45 -3.97 13.47
N LEU A 111 4.13 -3.12 12.49
CA LEU A 111 4.57 -3.30 11.09
C LEU A 111 6.10 -3.42 10.94
N ARG A 112 6.87 -2.72 11.76
CA ARG A 112 8.33 -2.75 11.69
C ARG A 112 8.95 -3.97 12.37
N THR A 113 8.31 -4.48 13.42
CA THR A 113 8.94 -5.47 14.31
C THR A 113 8.27 -6.84 14.28
N TYR A 114 7.15 -7.02 13.56
CA TYR A 114 6.43 -8.29 13.58
C TYR A 114 7.27 -9.48 13.07
N ASP A 115 8.19 -9.24 12.13
CA ASP A 115 9.14 -10.25 11.63
C ASP A 115 10.42 -10.38 12.50
N GLU A 116 10.64 -9.45 13.43
CA GLU A 116 11.81 -9.42 14.31
C GLU A 116 11.57 -10.12 15.67
N VAL A 117 10.36 -10.66 15.89
CA VAL A 117 10.01 -11.36 17.13
C VAL A 117 10.64 -12.74 17.26
N GLN A 118 11.40 -13.23 16.28
CA GLN A 118 12.08 -14.52 16.33
C GLN A 118 13.56 -14.42 15.92
N GLU A 119 14.46 -14.66 16.86
CA GLU A 119 15.90 -14.77 16.59
C GLU A 119 16.26 -16.06 15.85
N ILE A 120 17.42 -16.07 15.18
CA ILE A 120 17.96 -17.24 14.46
C ILE A 120 18.14 -18.46 15.38
N ASP A 121 18.30 -18.25 16.69
CA ASP A 121 18.42 -19.32 17.69
C ASP A 121 17.08 -19.80 18.26
N GLY A 122 15.96 -19.21 17.81
CA GLY A 122 14.61 -19.57 18.21
C GLY A 122 14.10 -18.82 19.46
N ASN A 123 14.83 -17.84 19.99
CA ASN A 123 14.31 -16.97 21.05
C ASN A 123 13.27 -16.01 20.50
N PHE A 124 12.20 -15.80 21.28
CA PHE A 124 11.16 -14.83 20.95
C PHE A 124 11.42 -13.48 21.64
N HIS A 125 11.32 -12.38 20.89
CA HIS A 125 11.22 -11.03 21.46
C HIS A 125 9.76 -10.62 21.55
N GLU A 126 9.36 -10.02 22.68
CA GLU A 126 8.03 -9.47 22.82
C GLU A 126 7.86 -8.26 21.88
N PRO A 127 6.75 -8.14 21.13
CA PRO A 127 6.50 -6.97 20.30
C PRO A 127 6.41 -5.71 21.19
N VAL A 128 6.91 -4.58 20.69
CA VAL A 128 6.84 -3.31 21.42
C VAL A 128 5.42 -2.77 21.33
N PHE A 129 4.75 -2.65 22.48
CA PHE A 129 3.44 -2.02 22.59
C PHE A 129 3.50 -0.80 23.51
N HIS A 130 2.93 0.31 23.04
CA HIS A 130 2.70 1.52 23.80
C HIS A 130 1.27 1.51 24.34
N ILE A 131 1.10 1.03 25.58
CA ILE A 131 -0.18 1.03 26.28
C ILE A 131 -0.30 2.32 27.09
N GLU A 132 -1.18 3.22 26.66
CA GLU A 132 -1.54 4.44 27.39
C GLU A 132 -3.00 4.35 27.88
N GLY A 133 -3.24 4.57 29.18
CA GLY A 133 -4.58 4.60 29.80
C GLY A 133 -4.97 3.34 30.61
N ASP A 134 -6.10 3.42 31.32
CA ASP A 134 -6.58 2.40 32.28
C ASP A 134 -7.62 1.41 31.66
N GLY A 135 -7.68 1.28 30.33
CA GLY A 135 -8.83 0.71 29.59
C GLY A 135 -8.56 -0.44 28.62
N ILE A 136 -9.55 -0.75 27.77
CA ILE A 136 -9.56 -1.85 26.77
C ILE A 136 -8.44 -1.62 25.76
N GLY A 137 -7.46 -2.52 25.71
CA GLY A 137 -6.28 -2.42 24.86
C GLY A 137 -6.64 -2.28 23.38
N VAL A 138 -6.39 -1.09 22.81
CA VAL A 138 -6.32 -0.90 21.36
C VAL A 138 -4.89 -1.21 20.95
N PHE A 139 -4.70 -2.33 20.25
CA PHE A 139 -3.38 -2.86 19.87
C PHE A 139 -2.73 -2.13 18.69
N GLY A 140 -3.49 -1.26 18.04
CA GLY A 140 -3.10 -0.41 16.92
C GLY A 140 -4.35 0.16 16.26
N SER A 141 -4.27 1.37 15.74
CA SER A 141 -5.36 2.06 15.07
C SER A 141 -4.84 2.86 13.88
N ALA A 142 -5.72 3.15 12.92
CA ALA A 142 -5.40 4.02 11.80
C ALA A 142 -6.62 4.87 11.45
N VAL A 143 -6.38 6.10 11.01
CA VAL A 143 -7.38 6.88 10.27
C VAL A 143 -7.13 6.66 8.80
N SER A 144 -8.18 6.51 7.99
CA SER A 144 -8.04 6.30 6.55
C SER A 144 -8.86 7.28 5.72
N ASP A 145 -8.38 7.50 4.51
CA ASP A 145 -9.12 8.13 3.42
C ASP A 145 -9.01 7.28 2.16
N THR A 146 -9.92 7.46 1.21
CA THR A 146 -10.06 6.58 0.05
C THR A 146 -10.26 7.37 -1.23
N VAL A 147 -9.43 7.07 -2.23
CA VAL A 147 -9.53 7.61 -3.58
C VAL A 147 -9.86 6.48 -4.54
N HIS A 148 -10.73 6.76 -5.51
CA HIS A 148 -11.10 5.80 -6.55
C HIS A 148 -10.51 6.20 -7.88
N VAL A 149 -9.97 5.22 -8.61
CA VAL A 149 -9.39 5.49 -9.91
C VAL A 149 -9.54 4.34 -10.90
N ARG A 150 -10.04 4.65 -12.09
CA ARG A 150 -10.13 3.70 -13.21
C ARG A 150 -8.80 3.61 -13.93
N VAL A 151 -8.21 2.42 -14.01
CA VAL A 151 -7.04 2.11 -14.85
C VAL A 151 -7.52 1.63 -16.22
N LEU A 152 -6.98 2.24 -17.27
CA LEU A 152 -7.34 1.99 -18.65
C LEU A 152 -6.16 1.35 -19.41
N PRO A 153 -6.43 0.51 -20.43
CA PRO A 153 -5.43 0.05 -21.39
C PRO A 153 -4.70 1.19 -22.12
#